data_AF-L7UKN1-F1
#
_entry.id   AF-L7UKN1-F1
#
_cell.length_a   1.000
_cell.length_b   1.000
_cell.length_c   1.000
_cell.angle_alpha   90.00
_cell.angle_beta   90.00
_cell.angle_gamma   90.00
#
_symmetry.space_group_name_H-M   'P 1'
#
loop_
_entity.id
_entity.type
_entity.pdbx_description
1 polymer ?
#
loop_
_entity_poly.entity_id
_entity_poly.type
_entity_poly.pdbx_seq_one_letter_code
_entity_poly.pdbx_strand_id
1 'polypeptide(L)'
;MLTRIAEAKRATPWMKTASLAVSTFAVALLGTGCRPECVDQFDCRSDNGDAPAGEQWVCRDEKCDTVPIVTPPLDDAGTPDAGQPDAGRPDSGQPDSGQPDSGPTDAGQPDAGPLDAGPTDAGLPDAGEPTDAGQPDAGEPTDAGQPDAGEPTDAGQPDAGEPTDAGQPDAGEPTDGGPATDAGVDCATTPYDPKLGTLQLQPGFVAAESVALPDGVAAVGSSPGPTYSLYAIQGSGKAAALYSLGTWPNLQPTTTKLYDVVSPADQAGSAQVFSGGYVVNDGFRLLAGYTLGISGAPGSVALYDFATPANSTYLSAAKNFTAAAFSWDDVSAVLINGGGLGSLPTGLGVYGLVTSASPMGTVRAVNFPQGTVASGFTSVADNGVAALGLFSGDFINVLYGVAPAPLSAALTSGTPLDISTQAAIDVGTDFNGASSFGSGVVVNRGGYNEDFTAFVSTDVSRFALSTNAHGDTVTVGARTPVLVYPNQCTRVTMLEPLGSDVLVGVSDKNGRRLVRLRVAP
;
A
#
# COMPACT_ATOMS: atom_id res chain seq x y z
N MET A 1 38.25 72.71 -40.43
CA MET A 1 36.89 72.20 -40.17
C MET A 1 36.47 72.69 -38.79
N LEU A 2 35.89 73.90 -38.63
CA LEU A 2 34.47 74.30 -38.81
C LEU A 2 33.54 73.64 -37.77
N THR A 3 33.21 74.38 -36.68
CA THR A 3 31.88 74.98 -36.31
C THR A 3 30.86 73.98 -35.73
N ARG A 4 29.94 74.26 -34.79
CA ARG A 4 29.56 75.28 -33.77
C ARG A 4 28.11 74.86 -33.32
N ILE A 5 27.59 75.43 -32.22
CA ILE A 5 26.15 75.63 -31.83
C ILE A 5 25.43 74.36 -31.29
N ALA A 6 24.90 74.22 -30.05
CA ALA A 6 24.06 75.02 -29.14
C ALA A 6 22.53 74.98 -29.40
N GLU A 7 21.76 75.10 -28.30
CA GLU A 7 20.29 75.31 -28.15
C GLU A 7 19.38 74.06 -28.03
N ALA A 8 18.25 74.06 -27.31
CA ALA A 8 17.67 74.74 -26.13
C ALA A 8 16.14 74.44 -26.13
N LYS A 9 15.53 74.24 -24.95
CA LYS A 9 14.17 74.69 -24.49
C LYS A 9 13.71 73.78 -23.33
N ARG A 10 13.56 74.25 -22.07
CA ARG A 10 12.48 75.09 -21.46
C ARG A 10 11.07 74.54 -21.75
N ALA A 11 10.09 74.52 -20.86
CA ALA A 11 9.90 74.79 -19.43
C ALA A 11 8.46 74.35 -19.08
N THR A 12 8.19 74.18 -17.79
CA THR A 12 6.92 73.93 -17.05
C THR A 12 5.70 74.77 -17.52
N PRO A 13 4.43 74.46 -17.14
CA PRO A 13 3.95 74.92 -15.81
C PRO A 13 2.71 74.22 -15.15
N TRP A 14 2.61 74.47 -13.84
CA TRP A 14 1.43 74.82 -13.02
C TRP A 14 0.20 73.91 -12.75
N MET A 15 0.04 73.61 -11.44
CA MET A 15 -1.07 73.95 -10.51
C MET A 15 -2.57 73.74 -10.82
N LYS A 16 -3.21 73.28 -9.73
CA LYS A 16 -4.53 73.62 -9.14
C LYS A 16 -5.72 72.69 -9.43
N THR A 17 -6.02 71.89 -8.40
CA THR A 17 -7.32 71.78 -7.69
C THR A 17 -8.61 72.18 -8.43
N ALA A 18 -9.50 71.20 -8.62
CA ALA A 18 -10.96 71.31 -8.57
C ALA A 18 -11.53 69.88 -8.46
N SER A 19 -12.08 69.46 -7.30
CA SER A 19 -13.52 69.40 -7.05
C SER A 19 -14.33 68.63 -8.09
N LEU A 20 -14.67 67.35 -7.82
CA LEU A 20 -15.87 66.66 -8.30
C LEU A 20 -16.11 65.45 -7.38
N ALA A 21 -17.06 65.54 -6.46
CA ALA A 21 -18.47 65.17 -6.66
C ALA A 21 -18.67 63.65 -6.50
N VAL A 22 -19.20 63.29 -5.33
CA VAL A 22 -19.80 62.00 -5.02
C VAL A 22 -20.80 61.64 -6.11
N SER A 23 -20.59 60.52 -6.80
CA SER A 23 -21.57 59.90 -7.67
C SER A 23 -21.60 58.42 -7.36
N THR A 24 -22.57 58.05 -6.53
CA THR A 24 -23.06 56.70 -6.32
C THR A 24 -23.42 56.09 -7.67
N PHE A 25 -22.66 55.10 -8.12
CA PHE A 25 -23.09 54.17 -9.15
C PHE A 25 -23.05 52.77 -8.56
N ALA A 26 -24.21 52.38 -8.01
CA ALA A 26 -24.50 50.99 -7.72
C ALA A 26 -24.56 50.24 -9.04
N VAL A 27 -23.48 49.53 -9.39
CA VAL A 27 -23.51 48.52 -10.43
C VAL A 27 -24.13 47.28 -9.80
N ALA A 28 -25.42 47.08 -10.08
CA ALA A 28 -26.12 45.84 -9.82
C ALA A 28 -25.47 44.73 -10.64
N LEU A 29 -24.65 43.91 -9.99
CA LEU A 29 -24.19 42.62 -10.50
C LEU A 29 -25.35 41.62 -10.43
N LEU A 30 -26.27 41.71 -11.39
CA LEU A 30 -27.08 40.56 -11.79
C LEU A 30 -26.35 39.85 -12.92
N GLY A 31 -25.33 39.11 -12.53
CA GLY A 31 -24.71 38.07 -13.33
C GLY A 31 -24.49 36.90 -12.39
N THR A 32 -25.46 35.99 -12.33
CA THR A 32 -25.28 34.65 -11.78
C THR A 32 -24.25 33.93 -12.65
N GLY A 33 -22.97 34.25 -12.46
CA GLY A 33 -21.89 33.35 -12.81
C GLY A 33 -22.02 32.19 -11.86
N CYS A 34 -22.53 31.07 -12.36
CA CYS A 34 -22.56 29.81 -11.63
C CYS A 34 -21.16 29.56 -11.11
N ARG A 35 -20.97 29.67 -9.79
CA ARG A 35 -19.85 29.00 -9.17
C ARG A 35 -20.14 27.51 -9.29
N PRO A 36 -19.17 26.68 -9.69
CA PRO A 36 -19.32 25.24 -9.60
C PRO A 36 -19.72 24.89 -8.16
N GLU A 37 -20.73 24.04 -8.01
CA GLU A 37 -21.18 23.55 -6.70
C GLU A 37 -20.14 22.59 -6.10
N CYS A 38 -19.29 21.99 -6.95
CA CYS A 38 -18.18 21.13 -6.53
C CYS A 38 -17.08 21.06 -7.59
N VAL A 39 -15.87 20.76 -7.15
CA VAL A 39 -14.73 20.33 -7.98
C VAL A 39 -14.48 18.83 -7.80
N ASP A 40 -14.73 18.30 -6.60
CA ASP A 40 -14.65 16.86 -6.32
C ASP A 40 -15.71 16.38 -5.30
N GLN A 41 -15.66 15.09 -4.96
CA GLN A 41 -16.58 14.46 -4.00
C GLN A 41 -16.48 15.06 -2.58
N PHE A 42 -15.30 15.57 -2.18
CA PHE A 42 -15.07 16.13 -0.86
C PHE A 42 -15.79 17.46 -0.69
N ASP A 43 -15.81 18.30 -1.73
CA ASP A 43 -16.59 19.54 -1.74
C ASP A 43 -18.07 19.25 -1.46
N CYS A 44 -18.63 18.26 -2.16
CA CYS A 44 -20.02 17.85 -1.97
C CYS A 44 -20.31 17.37 -0.56
N ARG A 45 -19.39 16.63 0.05
CA ARG A 45 -19.54 16.14 1.43
C ARG A 45 -19.38 17.25 2.46
N SER A 46 -18.45 18.18 2.23
CA SER A 46 -18.21 19.32 3.12
C SER A 46 -19.43 20.24 3.18
N ASP A 47 -20.06 20.50 2.03
CA ASP A 47 -21.14 21.47 1.93
C ASP A 47 -22.53 20.86 2.23
N ASN A 48 -22.74 19.58 1.93
CA ASN A 48 -24.04 18.91 2.11
C ASN A 48 -24.10 17.90 3.26
N GLY A 49 -22.96 17.57 3.90
CA GLY A 49 -22.88 16.57 4.97
C GLY A 49 -22.87 15.12 4.45
N ASP A 50 -23.26 14.17 5.31
CA ASP A 50 -23.30 12.75 4.95
C ASP A 50 -24.31 12.47 3.84
N ALA A 51 -23.94 11.62 2.88
CA ALA A 51 -24.85 11.17 1.83
C ALA A 51 -25.98 10.30 2.42
N PRO A 52 -27.15 10.21 1.75
CA PRO A 52 -28.22 9.30 2.14
C PRO A 52 -27.72 7.85 2.26
N ALA A 53 -28.34 7.06 3.15
CA ALA A 53 -27.95 5.68 3.38
C ALA A 53 -27.97 4.85 2.08
N GLY A 54 -26.85 4.21 1.75
CA GLY A 54 -26.69 3.43 0.52
C GLY A 54 -26.32 4.28 -0.70
N GLU A 55 -26.06 5.58 -0.54
CA GLU A 55 -25.62 6.49 -1.60
C GLU A 55 -24.30 7.16 -1.22
N GLN A 56 -23.58 7.67 -2.22
CA GLN A 56 -22.38 8.47 -2.07
C GLN A 56 -22.48 9.74 -2.91
N TRP A 57 -21.94 10.84 -2.40
CA TRP A 57 -21.79 12.08 -3.17
C TRP A 57 -20.86 11.86 -4.36
N VAL A 58 -21.18 12.41 -5.52
CA VAL A 58 -20.28 12.51 -6.66
C VAL A 58 -20.39 13.91 -7.23
N CYS A 59 -19.24 14.48 -7.59
CA CYS A 59 -19.24 15.70 -8.36
C CYS A 59 -19.37 15.36 -9.85
N ARG A 60 -20.48 15.77 -10.48
CA ARG A 60 -20.72 15.58 -11.91
C ARG A 60 -21.08 16.93 -12.53
N ASP A 61 -20.35 17.32 -13.57
CA ASP A 61 -20.58 18.57 -14.29
C ASP A 61 -20.70 19.78 -13.34
N GLU A 62 -19.78 19.83 -12.37
CA GLU A 62 -19.71 20.89 -11.35
C GLU A 62 -20.96 20.98 -10.45
N LYS A 63 -21.70 19.86 -10.30
CA LYS A 63 -22.86 19.70 -9.41
C LYS A 63 -22.76 18.48 -8.52
N CYS A 64 -23.29 18.62 -7.31
CA CYS A 64 -23.33 17.53 -6.34
C CYS A 64 -24.55 16.64 -6.62
N ASP A 65 -24.28 15.44 -7.11
CA ASP A 65 -25.28 14.39 -7.25
C ASP A 65 -24.99 13.26 -6.27
N THR A 66 -26.00 12.46 -5.93
CA THR A 66 -25.80 11.20 -5.22
C THR A 66 -25.92 10.04 -6.18
N VAL A 67 -25.07 9.03 -6.02
CA VAL A 67 -25.18 7.75 -6.72
C VAL A 67 -25.27 6.61 -5.72
N PRO A 68 -26.00 5.53 -6.04
CA PRO A 68 -26.00 4.33 -5.20
C PRO A 68 -24.57 3.83 -4.99
N ILE A 69 -24.23 3.52 -3.75
CA ILE A 69 -23.04 2.74 -3.44
C ILE A 69 -23.28 1.37 -4.06
N VAL A 70 -22.50 1.03 -5.08
CA VAL A 70 -22.55 -0.31 -5.67
C VAL A 70 -21.95 -1.28 -4.66
N THR A 71 -22.77 -1.76 -3.74
CA THR A 71 -22.51 -2.99 -3.01
C THR A 71 -22.74 -4.14 -4.00
N PRO A 72 -21.77 -5.05 -4.22
CA PRO A 72 -22.07 -6.29 -4.95
C PRO A 72 -23.25 -7.00 -4.27
N PRO A 73 -24.09 -7.74 -5.01
CA PRO A 73 -25.34 -8.28 -4.48
C PRO A 73 -25.08 -9.08 -3.20
N LEU A 74 -25.79 -8.69 -2.13
CA LEU A 74 -25.88 -9.45 -0.89
C LEU A 74 -26.63 -10.75 -1.19
N ASP A 75 -25.94 -11.89 -1.08
CA ASP A 75 -26.63 -13.14 -0.80
C ASP A 75 -27.25 -13.02 0.59
N ASP A 76 -28.55 -13.29 0.66
CA ASP A 76 -29.46 -13.00 1.77
C ASP A 76 -29.07 -13.78 3.04
N ALA A 77 -28.17 -13.20 3.85
CA ALA A 77 -27.87 -13.70 5.19
C ALA A 77 -28.87 -13.08 6.17
N GLY A 78 -29.93 -13.82 6.48
CA GLY A 78 -30.96 -13.43 7.44
C GLY A 78 -30.37 -12.99 8.79
N THR A 79 -30.87 -11.86 9.30
CA THR A 79 -30.56 -11.31 10.62
C THR A 79 -31.08 -12.20 11.75
N PRO A 80 -30.29 -12.51 12.81
CA PRO A 80 -30.80 -13.03 14.06
C PRO A 80 -31.25 -11.86 14.96
N ASP A 81 -32.54 -11.82 15.29
CA ASP A 81 -33.10 -10.82 16.21
C ASP A 81 -33.00 -11.30 17.66
N ALA A 82 -32.60 -10.40 18.55
CA ALA A 82 -32.40 -10.65 19.97
C ALA A 82 -33.67 -10.27 20.76
N GLY A 83 -34.39 -11.28 21.28
CA GLY A 83 -35.52 -11.10 22.20
C GLY A 83 -35.64 -12.26 23.21
N GLN A 84 -35.95 -11.92 24.47
CA GLN A 84 -36.06 -12.84 25.62
C GLN A 84 -37.11 -13.96 25.44
N PRO A 85 -36.94 -15.12 26.09
CA PRO A 85 -37.78 -16.30 25.88
C PRO A 85 -39.07 -16.22 26.68
N ASP A 86 -40.21 -16.42 26.01
CA ASP A 86 -41.49 -16.68 26.67
C ASP A 86 -42.07 -18.03 26.24
N ALA A 87 -42.55 -18.75 27.25
CA ALA A 87 -42.98 -20.14 27.14
C ALA A 87 -44.34 -20.25 26.44
N GLY A 88 -44.35 -20.81 25.23
CA GLY A 88 -45.55 -21.21 24.52
C GLY A 88 -45.25 -22.38 23.59
N ARG A 89 -45.96 -23.50 23.77
CA ARG A 89 -45.87 -24.69 22.90
C ARG A 89 -46.56 -24.41 21.56
N PRO A 90 -45.90 -24.54 20.40
CA PRO A 90 -46.60 -24.50 19.12
C PRO A 90 -47.05 -25.90 18.69
N ASP A 91 -48.25 -25.89 18.12
CA ASP A 91 -49.03 -27.00 17.61
C ASP A 91 -48.53 -27.47 16.24
N SER A 92 -48.76 -28.75 15.92
CA SER A 92 -48.36 -29.37 14.67
C SER A 92 -49.35 -29.02 13.54
N GLY A 93 -48.94 -28.15 12.64
CA GLY A 93 -49.65 -27.86 11.38
C GLY A 93 -48.76 -28.17 10.18
N GLN A 94 -49.21 -29.08 9.32
CA GLN A 94 -48.56 -29.45 8.06
C GLN A 94 -48.90 -28.40 6.98
N PRO A 95 -47.92 -27.83 6.24
CA PRO A 95 -48.23 -26.91 5.15
C PRO A 95 -48.77 -27.64 3.91
N ASP A 96 -49.79 -27.04 3.32
CA ASP A 96 -50.56 -27.53 2.18
C ASP A 96 -49.83 -27.32 0.84
N SER A 97 -50.13 -28.19 -0.11
CA SER A 97 -49.55 -28.23 -1.46
C SER A 97 -50.20 -27.21 -2.40
N GLY A 98 -49.44 -26.20 -2.83
CA GLY A 98 -49.80 -25.30 -3.92
C GLY A 98 -48.75 -25.34 -5.03
N GLN A 99 -49.14 -25.78 -6.22
CA GLN A 99 -48.29 -25.85 -7.41
C GLN A 99 -48.28 -24.49 -8.13
N PRO A 100 -47.11 -23.90 -8.47
CA PRO A 100 -47.07 -22.73 -9.34
C PRO A 100 -47.27 -23.13 -10.81
N ASP A 101 -48.23 -22.47 -11.46
CA ASP A 101 -48.39 -22.43 -12.91
C ASP A 101 -47.35 -21.48 -13.53
N SER A 102 -46.61 -21.97 -14.54
CA SER A 102 -45.83 -21.12 -15.44
C SER A 102 -46.11 -21.51 -16.89
N GLY A 103 -46.89 -20.67 -17.57
CA GLY A 103 -47.06 -20.69 -19.03
C GLY A 103 -45.78 -20.31 -19.78
N PRO A 104 -45.75 -20.51 -21.11
CA PRO A 104 -44.53 -20.50 -21.89
C PRO A 104 -44.07 -19.09 -22.24
N THR A 105 -42.79 -18.79 -22.01
CA THR A 105 -42.07 -17.72 -22.68
C THR A 105 -41.27 -18.28 -23.85
N ASP A 106 -41.63 -17.79 -25.03
CA ASP A 106 -41.00 -17.98 -26.33
C ASP A 106 -39.65 -17.24 -26.40
N ALA A 107 -38.60 -17.92 -26.85
CA ALA A 107 -37.36 -17.30 -27.32
C ALA A 107 -36.73 -18.21 -28.39
N GLY A 108 -36.57 -17.61 -29.58
CA GLY A 108 -36.17 -18.27 -30.81
C GLY A 108 -34.76 -18.85 -30.85
N GLN A 109 -34.58 -19.66 -31.89
CA GLN A 109 -33.44 -20.50 -32.20
C GLN A 109 -32.24 -19.69 -32.75
N PRO A 110 -31.01 -19.91 -32.27
CA PRO A 110 -29.80 -19.61 -33.03
C PRO A 110 -29.46 -20.79 -33.96
N ASP A 111 -29.33 -20.50 -35.26
CA ASP A 111 -28.77 -21.41 -36.25
C ASP A 111 -27.27 -21.60 -36.03
N ALA A 112 -26.84 -22.86 -35.89
CA ALA A 112 -25.46 -23.28 -36.08
C ALA A 112 -25.45 -24.57 -36.92
N GLY A 113 -24.86 -24.48 -38.11
CA GLY A 113 -24.71 -25.59 -39.05
C GLY A 113 -23.75 -26.69 -38.55
N PRO A 114 -23.73 -27.86 -39.22
CA PRO A 114 -22.98 -29.02 -38.77
C PRO A 114 -21.46 -28.85 -38.92
N LEU A 115 -20.71 -29.22 -37.88
CA LEU A 115 -19.29 -29.54 -37.95
C LEU A 115 -19.14 -31.02 -38.35
N ASP A 116 -18.50 -31.26 -39.49
CA ASP A 116 -18.05 -32.59 -39.93
C ASP A 116 -16.89 -33.07 -39.06
N ALA A 117 -17.08 -34.16 -38.31
CA ALA A 117 -16.02 -34.96 -37.71
C ALA A 117 -16.13 -36.39 -38.26
N GLY A 118 -15.13 -36.79 -39.04
CA GLY A 118 -15.01 -38.14 -39.62
C GLY A 118 -14.74 -39.23 -38.57
N PRO A 119 -14.86 -40.52 -38.95
CA PRO A 119 -14.82 -41.64 -38.01
C PRO A 119 -13.41 -41.88 -37.44
N THR A 120 -13.31 -41.98 -36.12
CA THR A 120 -12.17 -42.57 -35.41
C THR A 120 -12.17 -44.09 -35.62
N ASP A 121 -11.09 -44.59 -36.20
CA ASP A 121 -10.82 -46.01 -36.39
C ASP A 121 -10.25 -46.63 -35.11
N ALA A 122 -10.76 -47.81 -34.76
CA ALA A 122 -10.42 -48.57 -33.55
C ALA A 122 -9.39 -49.66 -33.91
N GLY A 123 -8.11 -49.37 -33.68
CA GLY A 123 -7.04 -50.36 -33.75
C GLY A 123 -6.82 -51.05 -32.40
N LEU A 124 -6.96 -52.39 -32.39
CA LEU A 124 -6.58 -53.27 -31.27
C LEU A 124 -5.06 -53.23 -31.02
N PRO A 125 -4.58 -53.23 -29.75
CA PRO A 125 -3.17 -53.48 -29.45
C PRO A 125 -2.91 -55.00 -29.35
N ASP A 126 -1.99 -55.48 -30.18
CA ASP A 126 -1.51 -56.87 -30.17
C ASP A 126 -0.29 -57.04 -29.25
N ALA A 127 -0.21 -58.23 -28.66
CA ALA A 127 0.75 -58.63 -27.65
C ALA A 127 2.18 -58.78 -28.21
N GLY A 128 3.17 -58.27 -27.48
CA GLY A 128 4.60 -58.56 -27.65
C GLY A 128 5.21 -59.01 -26.34
N GLU A 129 5.86 -60.18 -26.36
CA GLU A 129 6.64 -60.79 -25.26
C GLU A 129 7.80 -59.89 -24.81
N PRO A 130 8.18 -59.92 -23.51
CA PRO A 130 9.51 -59.53 -23.08
C PRO A 130 10.41 -60.77 -22.86
N THR A 131 11.54 -60.81 -23.55
CA THR A 131 12.69 -61.66 -23.19
C THR A 131 13.71 -60.91 -22.35
N ASP A 132 14.29 -61.69 -21.44
CA ASP A 132 15.27 -61.46 -20.39
C ASP A 132 16.66 -60.97 -20.87
N ALA A 133 17.25 -60.03 -20.13
CA ALA A 133 18.64 -60.08 -19.62
C ALA A 133 19.06 -58.74 -18.97
N GLY A 134 19.45 -58.78 -17.69
CA GLY A 134 20.37 -57.76 -17.12
C GLY A 134 20.05 -57.26 -15.71
N GLN A 135 20.41 -58.05 -14.70
CA GLN A 135 20.44 -57.72 -13.27
C GLN A 135 21.47 -56.61 -12.95
N PRO A 136 21.17 -55.69 -12.02
CA PRO A 136 22.18 -55.12 -11.13
C PRO A 136 21.94 -55.53 -9.67
N ASP A 137 23.03 -55.96 -9.05
CA ASP A 137 23.09 -56.55 -7.71
C ASP A 137 22.62 -55.63 -6.57
N ALA A 138 21.81 -56.23 -5.70
CA ALA A 138 21.62 -55.79 -4.33
C ALA A 138 22.81 -56.25 -3.49
N GLY A 139 23.56 -55.30 -2.91
CA GLY A 139 24.56 -55.61 -1.90
C GLY A 139 23.92 -55.95 -0.57
N GLU A 140 24.25 -57.11 -0.01
CA GLU A 140 24.01 -57.52 1.37
C GLU A 140 24.67 -56.55 2.37
N PRO A 141 24.05 -56.29 3.53
CA PRO A 141 24.78 -56.14 4.78
C PRO A 141 24.81 -57.49 5.49
N THR A 142 26.02 -58.05 5.66
CA THR A 142 26.26 -59.18 6.56
C THR A 142 26.17 -58.76 8.02
N ASP A 143 25.66 -59.71 8.81
CA ASP A 143 25.38 -59.66 10.24
C ASP A 143 26.62 -59.99 11.11
N ALA A 144 26.49 -59.61 12.39
CA ALA A 144 27.11 -60.14 13.60
C ALA A 144 28.51 -59.65 14.03
N GLY A 145 28.50 -58.77 15.04
CA GLY A 145 29.60 -58.58 15.99
C GLY A 145 29.22 -57.60 17.11
N GLN A 146 28.74 -58.11 18.25
CA GLN A 146 28.60 -57.39 19.53
C GLN A 146 29.51 -58.08 20.58
N PRO A 147 29.70 -57.50 21.79
CA PRO A 147 30.72 -56.53 22.21
C PRO A 147 31.79 -57.17 23.15
N ASP A 148 32.87 -56.45 23.49
CA ASP A 148 33.34 -56.40 24.90
C ASP A 148 34.51 -55.45 25.19
N ALA A 149 34.40 -54.85 26.38
CA ALA A 149 35.40 -54.45 27.37
C ALA A 149 36.47 -53.37 27.08
N GLY A 150 36.33 -52.23 27.77
CA GLY A 150 37.39 -51.26 28.06
C GLY A 150 36.89 -50.11 28.93
N GLU A 151 36.83 -50.33 30.25
CA GLU A 151 36.53 -49.35 31.31
C GLU A 151 37.83 -48.60 31.75
N PRO A 152 37.84 -47.69 32.76
CA PRO A 152 38.05 -46.26 32.60
C PRO A 152 39.36 -45.73 33.22
N THR A 153 39.73 -44.50 32.91
CA THR A 153 40.65 -43.66 33.71
C THR A 153 40.17 -42.20 33.58
N ASP A 154 40.28 -41.30 34.53
CA ASP A 154 40.44 -41.28 35.99
C ASP A 154 40.00 -39.85 36.38
N ALA A 155 39.61 -39.67 37.63
CA ALA A 155 39.00 -38.50 38.21
C ALA A 155 39.87 -37.22 38.13
N GLY A 156 39.18 -36.09 37.98
CA GLY A 156 39.67 -34.75 38.29
C GLY A 156 38.50 -33.81 38.56
N GLN A 157 38.08 -33.73 39.83
CA GLN A 157 37.12 -32.74 40.35
C GLN A 157 37.83 -31.39 40.64
N PRO A 158 37.14 -30.31 41.07
CA PRO A 158 37.15 -29.00 40.43
C PRO A 158 37.89 -27.93 41.24
N ASP A 159 38.23 -26.80 40.63
CA ASP A 159 38.60 -25.59 41.39
C ASP A 159 37.55 -24.49 41.24
N ALA A 160 36.99 -24.14 42.39
CA ALA A 160 36.19 -22.97 42.65
C ALA A 160 37.06 -21.89 43.30
N GLY A 161 36.77 -20.63 43.01
CA GLY A 161 37.18 -19.47 43.81
C GLY A 161 37.23 -18.21 42.95
N GLU A 162 36.76 -17.04 43.35
CA GLU A 162 35.92 -16.52 44.45
C GLU A 162 35.59 -15.05 44.05
N PRO A 163 34.87 -14.21 44.83
CA PRO A 163 33.92 -13.21 44.33
C PRO A 163 34.45 -11.76 44.41
N THR A 164 33.51 -10.79 44.35
CA THR A 164 33.58 -9.30 44.46
C THR A 164 33.40 -8.59 43.11
N ASP A 165 32.62 -7.52 42.96
CA ASP A 165 32.28 -6.45 43.89
C ASP A 165 30.93 -5.79 43.49
N ALA A 166 30.23 -5.24 44.49
CA ALA A 166 29.01 -4.46 44.31
C ALA A 166 29.36 -2.97 44.17
N GLY A 167 28.98 -2.36 43.05
CA GLY A 167 29.07 -0.92 42.80
C GLY A 167 27.75 -0.34 42.29
N GLN A 168 27.19 0.55 43.12
CA GLN A 168 26.07 1.51 43.02
C GLN A 168 25.48 1.90 41.63
N PRO A 169 24.16 2.22 41.54
CA PRO A 169 23.49 2.63 40.30
C PRO A 169 23.71 4.12 40.00
N ASP A 170 24.13 4.44 38.76
CA ASP A 170 24.07 5.78 38.20
C ASP A 170 23.05 5.85 37.07
N ALA A 171 22.20 6.87 37.15
CA ALA A 171 21.23 7.25 36.14
C ALA A 171 21.91 7.92 34.94
N GLY A 172 21.63 7.45 33.73
CA GLY A 172 22.08 8.09 32.49
C GLY A 172 21.48 7.45 31.23
N GLU A 173 20.70 8.26 30.49
CA GLU A 173 20.29 8.18 29.07
C GLU A 173 19.58 6.93 28.49
N PRO A 174 18.63 7.11 27.56
CA PRO A 174 17.96 6.00 26.90
C PRO A 174 18.93 5.33 25.92
N THR A 175 19.50 4.21 26.33
CA THR A 175 20.25 3.34 25.43
C THR A 175 19.30 2.75 24.40
N ASP A 176 19.58 3.06 23.13
CA ASP A 176 19.00 2.42 21.96
C ASP A 176 19.12 0.90 22.14
N GLY A 177 17.97 0.21 22.10
CA GLY A 177 17.91 -1.23 22.26
C GLY A 177 18.68 -1.91 21.14
N GLY A 178 19.91 -2.30 21.42
CA GLY A 178 20.69 -3.19 20.55
C GLY A 178 19.90 -4.47 20.24
N PRO A 179 20.25 -5.18 19.16
CA PRO A 179 19.54 -6.39 18.78
C PRO A 179 19.58 -7.36 19.96
N ALA A 180 18.43 -7.67 20.53
CA ALA A 180 18.30 -8.79 21.44
C ALA A 180 18.68 -10.03 20.62
N THR A 181 19.92 -10.46 20.75
CA THR A 181 20.39 -11.72 20.18
C THR A 181 19.52 -12.82 20.76
N ASP A 182 18.89 -13.58 19.87
CA ASP A 182 17.91 -14.64 20.09
C ASP A 182 18.51 -15.88 20.79
N ALA A 183 19.24 -15.66 21.88
CA ALA A 183 19.82 -16.73 22.68
C ALA A 183 18.72 -17.41 23.51
N GLY A 184 17.92 -18.26 22.86
CA GLY A 184 17.15 -19.30 23.53
C GLY A 184 15.66 -19.04 23.80
N VAL A 185 15.01 -18.14 23.05
CA VAL A 185 13.55 -17.99 23.17
C VAL A 185 12.84 -19.07 22.37
N ASP A 186 12.12 -19.95 23.05
CA ASP A 186 11.25 -20.92 22.38
C ASP A 186 9.93 -20.26 21.96
N CYS A 187 9.83 -19.94 20.67
CA CYS A 187 8.63 -19.33 20.09
C CYS A 187 7.38 -20.22 20.22
N ALA A 188 7.53 -21.53 20.40
CA ALA A 188 6.41 -22.45 20.59
C ALA A 188 5.73 -22.23 21.95
N THR A 189 6.50 -21.94 23.00
CA THR A 189 6.01 -21.80 24.38
C THR A 189 5.87 -20.35 24.86
N THR A 190 6.45 -19.38 24.14
CA THR A 190 6.31 -17.95 24.44
C THR A 190 4.83 -17.52 24.46
N PRO A 191 4.38 -16.66 25.39
CA PRO A 191 3.03 -16.08 25.42
C PRO A 191 2.76 -15.11 24.24
N TYR A 192 1.55 -15.12 23.70
CA TYR A 192 1.14 -14.29 22.55
C TYR A 192 -0.12 -13.48 22.89
N ASP A 193 -0.10 -12.21 22.52
CA ASP A 193 -1.32 -11.42 22.33
C ASP A 193 -2.06 -11.91 21.07
N PRO A 194 -3.40 -12.05 21.10
CA PRO A 194 -4.16 -12.54 19.95
C PRO A 194 -4.07 -11.64 18.70
N LYS A 195 -3.77 -10.34 18.85
CA LYS A 195 -3.59 -9.40 17.75
C LYS A 195 -2.12 -9.25 17.41
N LEU A 196 -1.26 -8.95 18.37
CA LEU A 196 0.12 -8.53 18.15
C LEU A 196 1.16 -9.64 18.32
N GLY A 197 0.75 -10.82 18.76
CA GLY A 197 1.67 -11.92 19.02
C GLY A 197 2.65 -11.57 20.14
N THR A 198 3.95 -11.67 19.88
CA THR A 198 4.97 -11.28 20.87
C THR A 198 5.34 -9.79 20.83
N LEU A 199 4.83 -9.02 19.87
CA LEU A 199 5.12 -7.59 19.75
C LEU A 199 4.50 -6.81 20.91
N GLN A 200 5.23 -5.82 21.41
CA GLN A 200 4.78 -4.97 22.51
C GLN A 200 4.36 -3.59 22.01
N LEU A 201 3.06 -3.31 22.11
CA LEU A 201 2.50 -1.98 21.85
C LEU A 201 2.98 -0.97 22.90
N GLN A 202 3.44 0.19 22.42
CA GLN A 202 3.94 1.26 23.27
C GLN A 202 2.83 2.23 23.69
N PRO A 203 3.01 2.96 24.81
CA PRO A 203 2.06 3.98 25.25
C PRO A 203 1.77 5.02 24.16
N GLY A 204 0.53 5.51 24.12
CA GLY A 204 0.08 6.47 23.10
C GLY A 204 -0.49 5.82 21.83
N PHE A 205 -0.59 4.48 21.78
CA PHE A 205 -1.16 3.75 20.66
C PHE A 205 -2.18 2.70 21.12
N VAL A 206 -3.10 2.35 20.22
CA VAL A 206 -4.15 1.36 20.47
C VAL A 206 -4.18 0.33 19.34
N ALA A 207 -4.14 -0.95 19.70
CA ALA A 207 -4.41 -2.06 18.78
C ALA A 207 -5.92 -2.35 18.76
N ALA A 208 -6.59 -1.87 17.71
CA ALA A 208 -8.04 -1.94 17.56
C ALA A 208 -8.47 -3.31 17.00
N GLU A 209 -8.89 -3.41 15.75
CA GLU A 209 -9.32 -4.68 15.17
C GLU A 209 -8.14 -5.50 14.63
N SER A 210 -8.29 -6.83 14.62
CA SER A 210 -7.34 -7.75 13.99
C SER A 210 -8.11 -8.78 13.18
N VAL A 211 -7.63 -9.08 11.98
CA VAL A 211 -8.32 -9.96 11.03
C VAL A 211 -7.31 -10.88 10.36
N ALA A 212 -7.63 -12.17 10.25
CA ALA A 212 -6.80 -13.12 9.52
C ALA A 212 -6.60 -12.65 8.06
N LEU A 213 -5.35 -12.71 7.59
CA LEU A 213 -5.00 -12.34 6.22
C LEU A 213 -4.87 -13.63 5.40
N PRO A 214 -5.61 -13.79 4.29
CA PRO A 214 -5.49 -14.98 3.46
C PRO A 214 -4.06 -15.21 2.96
N ASP A 215 -3.71 -16.47 2.79
CA ASP A 215 -2.45 -16.86 2.17
C ASP A 215 -2.35 -16.32 0.74
N GLY A 216 -1.12 -16.07 0.28
CA GLY A 216 -0.87 -15.56 -1.06
C GLY A 216 -1.19 -14.07 -1.27
N VAL A 217 -1.69 -13.34 -0.26
CA VAL A 217 -1.77 -11.88 -0.31
C VAL A 217 -0.37 -11.28 -0.20
N ALA A 218 0.06 -10.56 -1.25
CA ALA A 218 1.38 -9.95 -1.36
C ALA A 218 1.39 -8.47 -0.93
N ALA A 219 0.30 -7.74 -1.21
CA ALA A 219 0.13 -6.33 -0.87
C ALA A 219 -1.35 -6.03 -0.61
N VAL A 220 -1.63 -5.00 0.19
CA VAL A 220 -2.99 -4.58 0.52
C VAL A 220 -3.12 -3.07 0.31
N GLY A 221 -4.27 -2.62 -0.19
CA GLY A 221 -4.62 -1.22 -0.29
C GLY A 221 -6.04 -1.00 0.19
N SER A 222 -6.32 0.18 0.75
CA SER A 222 -7.64 0.55 1.23
C SER A 222 -8.27 1.63 0.34
N SER A 223 -9.60 1.64 0.26
CA SER A 223 -10.34 2.82 -0.22
C SER A 223 -10.24 3.98 0.78
N PRO A 224 -10.57 5.21 0.38
CA PRO A 224 -10.84 6.29 1.34
C PRO A 224 -11.92 5.89 2.36
N GLY A 225 -11.86 6.48 3.56
CA GLY A 225 -12.77 6.19 4.67
C GLY A 225 -14.11 6.95 4.62
N PRO A 226 -14.96 6.83 5.67
CA PRO A 226 -14.69 6.16 6.95
C PRO A 226 -14.92 4.64 6.94
N THR A 227 -15.58 4.13 5.90
CA THR A 227 -15.74 2.68 5.66
C THR A 227 -14.75 2.25 4.61
N TYR A 228 -13.88 1.30 4.96
CA TYR A 228 -12.74 0.93 4.12
C TYR A 228 -13.02 -0.39 3.40
N SER A 229 -13.04 -0.35 2.08
CA SER A 229 -12.90 -1.54 1.24
C SER A 229 -11.42 -1.87 1.09
N LEU A 230 -11.04 -3.12 1.34
CA LEU A 230 -9.69 -3.59 1.14
C LEU A 230 -9.55 -4.34 -0.18
N TYR A 231 -8.43 -4.11 -0.84
CA TYR A 231 -8.04 -4.75 -2.08
C TYR A 231 -6.65 -5.34 -1.91
N ALA A 232 -6.36 -6.41 -2.62
CA ALA A 232 -5.09 -7.10 -2.51
C ALA A 232 -4.53 -7.51 -3.87
N ILE A 233 -3.20 -7.54 -3.94
CA ILE A 233 -2.51 -8.37 -4.92
C ILE A 233 -2.45 -9.78 -4.36
N GLN A 234 -3.00 -10.74 -5.10
CA GLN A 234 -2.87 -12.16 -4.79
C GLN A 234 -2.23 -12.91 -5.96
N GLY A 235 -1.61 -14.05 -5.63
CA GLY A 235 -0.82 -14.83 -6.58
C GLY A 235 0.61 -14.32 -6.69
N SER A 236 1.39 -14.93 -7.58
CA SER A 236 2.81 -14.60 -7.75
C SER A 236 3.23 -14.63 -9.21
N GLY A 237 4.33 -13.92 -9.50
CA GLY A 237 4.87 -13.80 -10.84
C GLY A 237 3.83 -13.33 -11.84
N LYS A 238 3.68 -14.08 -12.93
CA LYS A 238 2.77 -13.75 -14.04
C LYS A 238 1.28 -13.87 -13.69
N ALA A 239 0.95 -14.60 -12.64
CA ALA A 239 -0.41 -14.83 -12.19
C ALA A 239 -0.87 -13.81 -11.13
N ALA A 240 -0.03 -12.83 -10.79
CA ALA A 240 -0.39 -11.78 -9.84
C ALA A 240 -1.59 -10.97 -10.37
N ALA A 241 -2.61 -10.83 -9.54
CA ALA A 241 -3.85 -10.16 -9.90
C ALA A 241 -4.49 -9.44 -8.70
N LEU A 242 -5.35 -8.47 -9.00
CA LEU A 242 -6.12 -7.69 -8.04
C LEU A 242 -7.40 -8.42 -7.64
N TYR A 243 -7.68 -8.45 -6.35
CA TYR A 243 -8.88 -9.02 -5.75
C TYR A 243 -9.47 -8.08 -4.68
N SER A 244 -10.77 -8.20 -4.45
CA SER A 244 -11.42 -7.59 -3.28
C SER A 244 -11.25 -8.50 -2.06
N LEU A 245 -10.83 -7.90 -0.94
CA LEU A 245 -10.85 -8.54 0.37
C LEU A 245 -12.13 -8.24 1.16
N GLY A 246 -13.05 -7.44 0.60
CA GLY A 246 -14.26 -6.99 1.29
C GLY A 246 -14.02 -5.77 2.18
N THR A 247 -14.86 -5.59 3.19
CA THR A 247 -14.91 -4.36 4.00
C THR A 247 -14.22 -4.58 5.35
N TRP A 248 -13.34 -3.67 5.74
CA TRP A 248 -12.71 -3.71 7.07
C TRP A 248 -13.73 -3.44 8.19
N PRO A 249 -13.68 -4.14 9.33
CA PRO A 249 -12.80 -5.27 9.68
C PRO A 249 -13.34 -6.65 9.28
N ASN A 250 -14.54 -6.73 8.71
CA ASN A 250 -15.18 -8.00 8.37
C ASN A 250 -14.83 -8.41 6.93
N LEU A 251 -13.58 -8.85 6.73
CA LEU A 251 -13.09 -9.24 5.42
C LEU A 251 -13.91 -10.41 4.85
N GLN A 252 -14.29 -10.27 3.58
CA GLN A 252 -15.05 -11.24 2.78
C GLN A 252 -14.29 -11.42 1.45
N PRO A 253 -13.14 -12.13 1.45
CA PRO A 253 -12.31 -12.25 0.25
C PRO A 253 -13.06 -12.94 -0.88
N THR A 254 -13.02 -12.34 -2.06
CA THR A 254 -13.65 -12.90 -3.26
C THR A 254 -12.66 -13.77 -4.05
N THR A 255 -13.13 -14.83 -4.68
CA THR A 255 -12.32 -15.60 -5.65
C THR A 255 -12.34 -15.00 -7.06
N THR A 256 -13.20 -14.00 -7.30
CA THR A 256 -13.31 -13.32 -8.59
C THR A 256 -12.18 -12.32 -8.75
N LYS A 257 -11.34 -12.57 -9.75
CA LYS A 257 -10.29 -11.64 -10.18
C LYS A 257 -10.91 -10.34 -10.69
N LEU A 258 -10.44 -9.21 -10.16
CA LEU A 258 -10.81 -7.87 -10.66
C LEU A 258 -10.03 -7.53 -11.92
N TYR A 259 -8.71 -7.67 -11.88
CA TYR A 259 -7.81 -7.31 -12.98
C TYR A 259 -6.45 -8.00 -12.84
N ASP A 260 -5.81 -8.33 -13.94
CA ASP A 260 -4.43 -8.81 -13.91
C ASP A 260 -3.48 -7.66 -13.57
N VAL A 261 -2.52 -7.90 -12.66
CA VAL A 261 -1.48 -6.89 -12.37
C VAL A 261 -0.46 -6.85 -13.50
N VAL A 262 -0.23 -7.99 -14.16
CA VAL A 262 0.78 -8.16 -15.20
C VAL A 262 0.16 -7.98 -16.57
N SER A 263 0.76 -7.14 -17.42
CA SER A 263 0.24 -6.91 -18.76
C SER A 263 0.20 -8.20 -19.60
N PRO A 264 -0.76 -8.35 -20.55
CA PRO A 264 -0.83 -9.53 -21.40
C PRO A 264 0.47 -9.82 -22.17
N ALA A 265 1.18 -8.76 -22.57
CA ALA A 265 2.47 -8.89 -23.27
C ALA A 265 3.54 -9.54 -22.38
N ASP A 266 3.64 -9.12 -21.12
CA ASP A 266 4.64 -9.64 -20.19
C ASP A 266 4.25 -10.99 -19.58
N GLN A 267 2.95 -11.28 -19.48
CA GLN A 267 2.46 -12.63 -19.19
C GLN A 267 2.91 -13.63 -20.28
N ALA A 268 2.80 -13.24 -21.55
CA ALA A 268 3.23 -14.06 -22.69
C ALA A 268 4.75 -14.09 -22.88
N GLY A 269 5.49 -13.11 -22.37
CA GLY A 269 6.96 -13.01 -22.48
C GLY A 269 7.72 -14.11 -21.71
N SER A 270 9.04 -14.17 -21.82
CA SER A 270 9.86 -15.16 -21.09
C SER A 270 10.50 -14.64 -19.80
N ALA A 271 10.44 -13.33 -19.55
CA ALA A 271 11.03 -12.71 -18.38
C ALA A 271 10.35 -13.18 -17.09
N GLN A 272 11.14 -13.31 -16.02
CA GLN A 272 10.61 -13.46 -14.68
C GLN A 272 9.86 -12.18 -14.28
N VAL A 273 8.72 -12.32 -13.61
CA VAL A 273 7.92 -11.21 -13.12
C VAL A 273 8.02 -11.14 -11.60
N PHE A 274 8.21 -9.93 -11.08
CA PHE A 274 8.13 -9.61 -9.66
C PHE A 274 6.97 -8.65 -9.45
N SER A 275 5.89 -9.13 -8.82
CA SER A 275 4.76 -8.27 -8.43
C SER A 275 5.23 -7.22 -7.42
N GLY A 276 4.71 -6.01 -7.55
CA GLY A 276 4.96 -4.92 -6.62
C GLY A 276 4.33 -5.16 -5.26
N GLY A 277 4.78 -4.40 -4.27
CA GLY A 277 4.35 -4.48 -2.87
C GLY A 277 3.35 -3.42 -2.46
N TYR A 278 2.51 -2.91 -3.38
CA TYR A 278 1.52 -1.87 -3.06
C TYR A 278 0.24 -2.04 -3.89
N VAL A 279 -0.86 -1.58 -3.30
CA VAL A 279 -2.11 -1.27 -4.02
C VAL A 279 -2.52 0.13 -3.62
N VAL A 280 -2.60 1.03 -4.59
CA VAL A 280 -3.04 2.41 -4.35
C VAL A 280 -4.46 2.58 -4.89
N ASN A 281 -5.34 3.14 -4.09
CA ASN A 281 -6.67 3.57 -4.51
C ASN A 281 -6.67 5.10 -4.64
N ASP A 282 -6.96 5.61 -5.84
CA ASP A 282 -7.02 7.07 -6.10
C ASP A 282 -8.45 7.63 -6.07
N GLY A 283 -9.42 6.85 -5.59
CA GLY A 283 -10.85 7.15 -5.56
C GLY A 283 -11.62 6.59 -6.77
N PHE A 284 -10.97 6.44 -7.92
CA PHE A 284 -11.61 5.99 -9.16
C PHE A 284 -11.05 4.67 -9.69
N ARG A 285 -9.82 4.34 -9.28
CA ARG A 285 -9.05 3.21 -9.78
C ARG A 285 -8.21 2.56 -8.70
N LEU A 286 -7.85 1.32 -8.97
CA LEU A 286 -6.76 0.63 -8.28
C LEU A 286 -5.51 0.63 -9.14
N LEU A 287 -4.38 0.93 -8.50
CA LEU A 287 -3.07 0.90 -9.12
C LEU A 287 -2.18 -0.13 -8.42
N ALA A 288 -1.57 -1.00 -9.22
CA ALA A 288 -0.66 -2.03 -8.76
C ALA A 288 0.51 -2.19 -9.74
N GLY A 289 1.73 -2.18 -9.23
CA GLY A 289 2.95 -2.30 -10.03
C GLY A 289 3.46 -3.72 -10.18
N TYR A 290 4.29 -3.94 -11.20
CA TYR A 290 5.23 -5.06 -11.26
C TYR A 290 6.50 -4.65 -12.01
N THR A 291 7.56 -5.43 -11.83
CA THR A 291 8.82 -5.32 -12.58
C THR A 291 9.24 -6.66 -13.17
N LEU A 292 10.07 -6.61 -14.20
CA LEU A 292 10.65 -7.77 -14.87
C LEU A 292 12.08 -8.00 -14.39
N GLY A 293 12.44 -9.28 -14.25
CA GLY A 293 13.79 -9.76 -13.90
C GLY A 293 14.80 -9.65 -15.04
N ILE A 294 14.85 -8.51 -15.71
CA ILE A 294 15.79 -8.20 -16.78
C ILE A 294 16.46 -6.86 -16.51
N SER A 295 17.61 -6.62 -17.17
CA SER A 295 18.39 -5.40 -16.99
C SER A 295 17.52 -4.15 -17.15
N GLY A 296 17.70 -3.18 -16.24
CA GLY A 296 16.89 -1.98 -16.17
C GLY A 296 15.59 -2.12 -15.37
N ALA A 297 15.19 -3.35 -15.00
CA ALA A 297 13.95 -3.66 -14.30
C ALA A 297 12.73 -2.92 -14.90
N PRO A 298 12.45 -3.09 -16.21
CA PRO A 298 11.25 -2.53 -16.82
C PRO A 298 10.02 -3.15 -16.17
N GLY A 299 8.88 -2.51 -16.37
CA GLY A 299 7.63 -2.94 -15.76
C GLY A 299 6.50 -1.99 -16.11
N SER A 300 5.34 -2.27 -15.53
CA SER A 300 4.17 -1.41 -15.69
C SER A 300 3.42 -1.29 -14.37
N VAL A 301 2.63 -0.23 -14.25
CA VAL A 301 1.55 -0.10 -13.27
C VAL A 301 0.26 -0.44 -13.99
N ALA A 302 -0.50 -1.40 -13.47
CA ALA A 302 -1.88 -1.68 -13.87
C ALA A 302 -2.80 -0.60 -13.31
N LEU A 303 -3.75 -0.12 -14.11
CA LEU A 303 -4.73 0.90 -13.74
C LEU A 303 -6.12 0.29 -13.96
N TYR A 304 -6.70 -0.26 -12.91
CA TYR A 304 -8.02 -0.86 -12.93
C TYR A 304 -9.09 0.18 -12.62
N ASP A 305 -10.02 0.40 -13.54
CA ASP A 305 -11.12 1.37 -13.42
C ASP A 305 -12.39 0.71 -12.87
N PHE A 306 -12.87 1.21 -11.72
CA PHE A 306 -14.04 0.62 -11.06
C PHE A 306 -15.33 0.82 -11.86
N ALA A 307 -15.50 2.00 -12.44
CA ALA A 307 -16.73 2.40 -13.12
C ALA A 307 -16.80 1.78 -14.53
N THR A 308 -15.65 1.66 -15.17
CA THR A 308 -15.50 1.15 -16.53
C THR A 308 -14.36 0.14 -16.62
N PRO A 309 -14.53 -1.09 -16.07
CA PRO A 309 -13.48 -2.12 -16.08
C PRO A 309 -12.85 -2.39 -17.45
N ALA A 310 -13.61 -2.25 -18.54
CA ALA A 310 -13.14 -2.41 -19.91
C ALA A 310 -12.12 -1.33 -20.36
N ASN A 311 -12.07 -0.17 -19.69
CA ASN A 311 -11.12 0.91 -19.95
C ASN A 311 -9.81 0.75 -19.15
N SER A 312 -9.72 -0.28 -18.31
CA SER A 312 -8.51 -0.55 -17.51
C SER A 312 -7.30 -0.76 -18.43
N THR A 313 -6.16 -0.22 -18.02
CA THR A 313 -4.95 -0.15 -18.87
C THR A 313 -3.68 -0.41 -18.08
N TYR A 314 -2.54 -0.41 -18.78
CA TYR A 314 -1.20 -0.51 -18.19
C TYR A 314 -0.37 0.69 -18.60
N LEU A 315 0.33 1.29 -17.64
CA LEU A 315 1.26 2.38 -17.87
C LEU A 315 2.68 1.89 -17.62
N SER A 316 3.56 2.01 -18.61
CA SER A 316 4.97 1.64 -18.45
C SER A 316 5.59 2.44 -17.32
N ALA A 317 6.25 1.75 -16.39
CA ALA A 317 6.90 2.34 -15.24
C ALA A 317 8.05 1.43 -14.79
N ALA A 318 9.28 1.75 -15.20
CA ALA A 318 10.43 0.95 -14.80
C ALA A 318 10.72 1.15 -13.31
N LYS A 319 11.20 0.09 -12.64
CA LYS A 319 11.61 0.12 -11.23
C LYS A 319 10.52 0.68 -10.29
N ASN A 320 9.24 0.43 -10.55
CA ASN A 320 8.10 1.05 -9.85
C ASN A 320 7.87 0.51 -8.42
N PHE A 321 8.87 0.53 -7.54
CA PHE A 321 8.89 -0.27 -6.31
C PHE A 321 7.81 0.07 -5.28
N THR A 322 7.53 1.36 -5.07
CA THR A 322 6.49 1.81 -4.14
C THR A 322 5.68 2.96 -4.73
N ALA A 323 4.43 3.10 -4.29
CA ALA A 323 3.59 4.22 -4.68
C ALA A 323 2.63 4.62 -3.55
N ALA A 324 2.17 5.87 -3.60
CA ALA A 324 1.14 6.37 -2.70
C ALA A 324 0.24 7.40 -3.42
N ALA A 325 -1.02 7.47 -3.02
CA ALA A 325 -1.90 8.55 -3.44
C ALA A 325 -1.50 9.86 -2.74
N PHE A 326 -1.54 10.96 -3.48
CA PHE A 326 -1.26 12.30 -3.01
C PHE A 326 -2.38 13.23 -3.48
N SER A 327 -2.90 14.03 -2.57
CA SER A 327 -3.84 15.10 -2.87
C SER A 327 -3.49 16.32 -2.05
N TRP A 328 -3.36 17.47 -2.70
CA TRP A 328 -3.16 18.77 -2.04
C TRP A 328 -3.71 19.89 -2.92
N ASP A 329 -4.58 20.72 -2.35
CA ASP A 329 -5.44 21.64 -3.10
C ASP A 329 -6.15 20.88 -4.24
N ASP A 330 -6.16 21.44 -5.45
CA ASP A 330 -6.82 20.85 -6.63
C ASP A 330 -5.99 19.75 -7.31
N VAL A 331 -4.80 19.42 -6.78
CA VAL A 331 -3.88 18.46 -7.42
C VAL A 331 -3.96 17.12 -6.73
N SER A 332 -4.55 16.15 -7.44
CA SER A 332 -4.46 14.73 -7.11
C SER A 332 -3.53 13.98 -8.07
N ALA A 333 -2.68 13.12 -7.51
CA ALA A 333 -1.73 12.30 -8.24
C ALA A 333 -1.41 10.99 -7.50
N VAL A 334 -0.93 9.99 -8.24
CA VAL A 334 -0.25 8.82 -7.66
C VAL A 334 1.25 9.02 -7.81
N LEU A 335 1.95 9.11 -6.67
CA LEU A 335 3.40 9.21 -6.61
C LEU A 335 3.98 7.80 -6.77
N ILE A 336 4.78 7.58 -7.80
CA ILE A 336 5.43 6.32 -8.14
C ILE A 336 6.93 6.52 -7.98
N ASN A 337 7.52 5.86 -6.99
CA ASN A 337 8.94 5.89 -6.74
C ASN A 337 9.62 4.82 -7.59
N GLY A 338 10.45 5.27 -8.53
CA GLY A 338 10.96 4.39 -9.56
C GLY A 338 11.98 4.99 -10.50
N GLY A 339 12.10 4.39 -11.68
CA GLY A 339 13.11 4.69 -12.69
C GLY A 339 12.58 5.33 -13.97
N GLY A 340 11.26 5.48 -14.10
CA GLY A 340 10.61 6.08 -15.26
C GLY A 340 9.09 5.92 -15.20
N LEU A 341 8.36 6.74 -15.97
CA LEU A 341 6.91 6.67 -16.11
C LEU A 341 6.49 7.13 -17.51
N GLY A 342 5.87 6.24 -18.28
CA GLY A 342 5.50 6.47 -19.67
C GLY A 342 6.70 6.84 -20.55
N SER A 343 6.59 7.96 -21.26
CA SER A 343 7.62 8.48 -22.16
C SER A 343 8.59 9.48 -21.52
N LEU A 344 8.50 9.70 -20.19
CA LEU A 344 9.36 10.65 -19.50
C LEU A 344 10.83 10.21 -19.51
N PRO A 345 11.78 11.15 -19.38
CA PRO A 345 13.19 10.83 -19.20
C PRO A 345 13.39 9.83 -18.03
N THR A 346 14.20 8.81 -18.27
CA THR A 346 14.46 7.77 -17.28
C THR A 346 15.51 8.20 -16.26
N GLY A 347 15.45 7.59 -15.08
CA GLY A 347 16.34 7.88 -13.95
C GLY A 347 15.64 7.65 -12.62
N LEU A 348 16.39 7.35 -11.57
CA LEU A 348 15.79 7.17 -10.24
C LEU A 348 15.17 8.48 -9.73
N GLY A 349 13.97 8.41 -9.22
CA GLY A 349 13.23 9.56 -8.70
C GLY A 349 11.78 9.21 -8.36
N VAL A 350 10.99 10.25 -8.08
CA VAL A 350 9.55 10.10 -7.89
C VAL A 350 8.82 10.73 -9.07
N TYR A 351 7.95 9.94 -9.68
CA TYR A 351 7.13 10.30 -10.82
C TYR A 351 5.68 10.43 -10.38
N GLY A 352 4.97 11.42 -10.88
CA GLY A 352 3.54 11.59 -10.65
C GLY A 352 2.75 11.11 -11.86
N LEU A 353 1.75 10.25 -11.62
CA LEU A 353 0.59 10.14 -12.49
C LEU A 353 -0.44 11.14 -11.98
N VAL A 354 -0.60 12.28 -12.64
CA VAL A 354 -1.51 13.36 -12.23
C VAL A 354 -2.94 12.96 -12.62
N THR A 355 -3.71 12.50 -11.64
CA THR A 355 -5.05 11.92 -11.82
C THR A 355 -6.15 12.97 -11.88
N SER A 356 -5.90 14.15 -11.32
CA SER A 356 -6.72 15.35 -11.43
C SER A 356 -6.70 15.99 -12.83
N ALA A 357 -5.73 15.64 -13.68
CA ALA A 357 -5.67 16.12 -15.06
C ALA A 357 -6.58 15.29 -15.98
N SER A 358 -7.20 15.95 -16.97
CA SER A 358 -8.02 15.31 -17.99
C SER A 358 -7.53 15.67 -19.40
N PRO A 359 -6.95 14.73 -20.18
CA PRO A 359 -6.58 13.37 -19.76
C PRO A 359 -5.47 13.39 -18.71
N MET A 360 -5.27 12.28 -18.00
CA MET A 360 -4.22 12.18 -16.99
C MET A 360 -2.84 12.49 -17.56
N GLY A 361 -2.05 13.23 -16.79
CA GLY A 361 -0.68 13.58 -17.12
C GLY A 361 0.34 12.70 -16.42
N THR A 362 1.54 12.61 -16.98
CA THR A 362 2.71 12.07 -16.27
C THR A 362 3.75 13.17 -16.08
N VAL A 363 4.41 13.16 -14.92
CA VAL A 363 5.42 14.16 -14.57
C VAL A 363 6.53 13.54 -13.73
N ARG A 364 7.77 14.06 -13.82
CA ARG A 364 8.80 13.76 -12.82
C ARG A 364 8.74 14.82 -11.73
N ALA A 365 8.32 14.44 -10.53
CA ALA A 365 8.08 15.35 -9.43
C ALA A 365 9.34 15.58 -8.58
N VAL A 366 10.18 14.56 -8.44
CA VAL A 366 11.37 14.62 -7.57
C VAL A 366 12.56 13.92 -8.20
N ASN A 367 13.72 14.58 -8.15
CA ASN A 367 15.01 14.05 -8.53
C ASN A 367 15.74 13.47 -7.32
N PHE A 368 16.38 12.32 -7.50
CA PHE A 368 17.28 11.74 -6.51
C PHE A 368 18.73 12.17 -6.76
N PRO A 369 19.56 12.26 -5.71
CA PRO A 369 20.97 12.62 -5.82
C PRO A 369 21.76 11.55 -6.58
N GLN A 370 22.93 11.95 -7.09
CA GLN A 370 23.91 11.00 -7.61
C GLN A 370 24.35 10.00 -6.54
N GLY A 371 24.68 8.77 -6.93
CA GLY A 371 25.05 7.71 -5.99
C GLY A 371 23.85 6.94 -5.41
N THR A 372 22.62 7.33 -5.73
CA THR A 372 21.43 6.52 -5.41
C THR A 372 21.47 5.19 -6.16
N VAL A 373 21.28 4.09 -5.44
CA VAL A 373 21.42 2.72 -5.98
C VAL A 373 20.06 2.16 -6.42
N ALA A 374 19.01 2.44 -5.65
CA ALA A 374 17.65 2.05 -5.97
C ALA A 374 16.62 3.03 -5.40
N SER A 375 15.37 2.88 -5.85
CA SER A 375 14.22 3.55 -5.25
C SER A 375 13.95 3.01 -3.83
N GLY A 376 13.20 3.77 -3.05
CA GLY A 376 12.83 3.40 -1.69
C GLY A 376 11.32 3.40 -1.49
N PHE A 377 10.92 3.75 -0.26
CA PHE A 377 9.53 3.74 0.16
C PHE A 377 8.82 5.07 -0.13
N THR A 378 7.49 5.01 -0.20
CA THR A 378 6.64 6.18 -0.51
C THR A 378 5.41 6.12 0.36
N SER A 379 5.11 7.20 1.07
CA SER A 379 3.85 7.35 1.81
C SER A 379 3.46 8.82 1.89
N VAL A 380 2.18 9.09 2.12
CA VAL A 380 1.65 10.46 2.25
C VAL A 380 0.82 10.53 3.53
N ALA A 381 1.22 11.41 4.44
CA ALA A 381 0.55 11.64 5.71
C ALA A 381 -0.74 12.45 5.54
N ASP A 382 -1.63 12.44 6.55
CA ASP A 382 -2.94 13.11 6.50
C ASP A 382 -2.87 14.62 6.20
N ASN A 383 -1.74 15.26 6.53
CA ASN A 383 -1.49 16.67 6.26
C ASN A 383 -0.77 16.91 4.93
N GLY A 384 -0.81 15.93 4.01
CA GLY A 384 -0.23 16.01 2.67
C GLY A 384 1.29 15.83 2.60
N VAL A 385 2.01 15.77 3.72
CA VAL A 385 3.47 15.57 3.68
C VAL A 385 3.80 14.21 3.07
N ALA A 386 4.55 14.21 1.98
CA ALA A 386 5.02 12.99 1.34
C ALA A 386 6.35 12.57 1.97
N ALA A 387 6.39 11.38 2.58
CA ALA A 387 7.62 10.76 3.01
C ALA A 387 8.17 9.90 1.86
N LEU A 388 9.22 10.40 1.21
CA LEU A 388 9.81 9.84 0.01
C LEU A 388 11.20 9.30 0.32
N GLY A 389 11.42 8.02 0.01
CA GLY A 389 12.64 7.31 0.33
C GLY A 389 13.47 6.92 -0.89
N LEU A 390 14.74 6.67 -0.65
CA LEU A 390 15.68 6.12 -1.64
C LEU A 390 16.64 5.17 -0.96
N PHE A 391 17.23 4.28 -1.75
CA PHE A 391 18.28 3.38 -1.29
C PHE A 391 19.65 3.97 -1.65
N SER A 392 20.39 4.35 -0.62
CA SER A 392 21.63 5.12 -0.73
C SER A 392 22.82 4.28 -1.19
N GLY A 393 23.93 4.94 -1.53
CA GLY A 393 25.20 4.29 -1.86
C GLY A 393 25.82 3.50 -0.70
N ASP A 394 25.39 3.79 0.53
CA ASP A 394 25.81 3.09 1.75
C ASP A 394 24.95 1.85 2.03
N PHE A 395 24.10 1.44 1.07
CA PHE A 395 23.23 0.28 1.15
C PHE A 395 22.22 0.32 2.32
N ILE A 396 21.76 1.54 2.66
CA ILE A 396 20.68 1.76 3.62
C ILE A 396 19.55 2.56 2.97
N ASN A 397 18.32 2.31 3.42
CA ASN A 397 17.18 3.15 3.09
C ASN A 397 17.28 4.47 3.85
N VAL A 398 17.00 5.56 3.15
CA VAL A 398 16.90 6.91 3.74
C VAL A 398 15.57 7.53 3.34
N LEU A 399 15.08 8.48 4.16
CA LEU A 399 13.73 9.02 4.03
C LEU A 399 13.73 10.55 4.17
N TYR A 400 12.93 11.22 3.34
CA TYR A 400 12.77 12.68 3.36
C TYR A 400 11.29 13.06 3.39
N GLY A 401 10.94 14.02 4.23
CA GLY A 401 9.64 14.68 4.23
C GLY A 401 9.61 15.82 3.22
N VAL A 402 8.73 15.70 2.23
CA VAL A 402 8.51 16.71 1.19
C VAL A 402 7.21 17.45 1.48
N ALA A 403 7.31 18.77 1.53
CA ALA A 403 6.18 19.63 1.83
C ALA A 403 5.14 19.58 0.69
N PRO A 404 3.84 19.56 1.00
CA PRO A 404 2.82 19.32 0.00
C PRO A 404 2.68 20.44 -1.04
N ALA A 405 2.80 21.71 -0.66
CA ALA A 405 2.63 22.81 -1.62
C ALA A 405 3.74 22.84 -2.70
N PRO A 406 5.05 22.74 -2.36
CA PRO A 406 6.11 22.59 -3.35
C PRO A 406 5.96 21.33 -4.21
N LEU A 407 5.49 20.22 -3.63
CA LEU A 407 5.28 18.98 -4.38
C LEU A 407 4.13 19.14 -5.39
N SER A 408 3.02 19.75 -4.98
CA SER A 408 1.90 20.10 -5.86
C SER A 408 2.34 21.02 -7.01
N ALA A 409 3.17 22.03 -6.70
CA ALA A 409 3.75 22.91 -7.70
C ALA A 409 4.67 22.16 -8.69
N ALA A 410 5.46 21.18 -8.22
CA ALA A 410 6.30 20.34 -9.08
C ALA A 410 5.47 19.43 -9.99
N LEU A 411 4.39 18.84 -9.45
CA LEU A 411 3.46 18.01 -10.21
C LEU A 411 2.76 18.79 -11.33
N THR A 412 2.45 20.07 -11.09
CA THR A 412 1.77 20.93 -12.06
C THR A 412 2.72 21.55 -13.08
N SER A 413 3.89 22.03 -12.64
CA SER A 413 4.84 22.75 -13.49
C SER A 413 5.76 21.84 -14.31
N GLY A 414 5.91 20.58 -13.90
CA GLY A 414 6.90 19.66 -14.47
C GLY A 414 8.35 19.98 -14.09
N THR A 415 8.56 20.89 -13.14
CA THR A 415 9.89 21.21 -12.60
C THR A 415 10.13 20.36 -11.35
N PRO A 416 11.02 19.35 -11.40
CA PRO A 416 11.19 18.44 -10.28
C PRO A 416 11.90 19.11 -9.10
N LEU A 417 11.51 18.74 -7.89
CA LEU A 417 12.24 19.08 -6.66
C LEU A 417 13.53 18.25 -6.56
N ASP A 418 14.53 18.76 -5.84
CA ASP A 418 15.70 17.98 -5.44
C ASP A 418 15.48 17.42 -4.04
N ILE A 419 15.41 16.08 -3.91
CA ILE A 419 15.13 15.44 -2.62
C ILE A 419 16.19 15.76 -1.55
N SER A 420 17.44 16.03 -1.95
CA SER A 420 18.53 16.31 -1.01
C SER A 420 18.38 17.65 -0.26
N THR A 421 17.49 18.50 -0.76
CA THR A 421 17.15 19.80 -0.14
C THR A 421 15.94 19.73 0.78
N GLN A 422 15.28 18.56 0.87
CA GLN A 422 14.06 18.36 1.64
C GLN A 422 14.38 17.96 3.08
N ALA A 423 13.38 17.95 3.96
CA ALA A 423 13.58 17.65 5.37
C ALA A 423 13.95 16.18 5.57
N ALA A 424 15.19 15.90 5.98
CA ALA A 424 15.61 14.53 6.30
C ALA A 424 14.82 13.99 7.50
N ILE A 425 14.34 12.74 7.38
CA ILE A 425 13.75 12.00 8.49
C ILE A 425 14.82 11.03 8.97
N ASP A 426 15.47 11.37 10.08
CA ASP A 426 16.53 10.56 10.66
C ASP A 426 15.93 9.30 11.31
N VAL A 427 15.92 8.20 10.56
CA VAL A 427 15.45 6.89 11.02
C VAL A 427 16.46 6.25 11.98
N GLY A 428 17.73 6.66 11.96
CA GLY A 428 18.82 6.13 12.78
C GLY A 428 19.30 4.71 12.45
N THR A 429 18.54 3.93 11.68
CA THR A 429 18.89 2.59 11.19
C THR A 429 18.36 2.41 9.77
N ASP A 430 18.64 1.25 9.17
CA ASP A 430 17.92 0.81 7.99
C ASP A 430 16.44 0.50 8.34
N PHE A 431 15.60 0.38 7.32
CA PHE A 431 14.19 0.06 7.45
C PHE A 431 13.69 -0.66 6.19
N ASN A 432 12.72 -1.55 6.35
CA ASN A 432 12.18 -2.35 5.23
C ASN A 432 10.68 -2.15 4.99
N GLY A 433 10.08 -1.14 5.61
CA GLY A 433 8.69 -0.77 5.39
C GLY A 433 8.43 0.65 5.88
N ALA A 434 7.59 1.38 5.16
CA ALA A 434 7.12 2.70 5.58
C ALA A 434 5.67 2.91 5.13
N SER A 435 4.87 3.56 5.96
CA SER A 435 3.48 3.90 5.67
C SER A 435 3.07 5.18 6.38
N SER A 436 1.96 5.79 6.00
CA SER A 436 1.42 6.90 6.77
C SER A 436 0.76 6.42 8.05
N PHE A 437 0.84 7.25 9.09
CA PHE A 437 0.15 7.02 10.34
C PHE A 437 -0.25 8.37 10.96
N GLY A 438 -1.47 8.81 10.63
CA GLY A 438 -1.97 10.15 10.89
C GLY A 438 -1.14 11.21 10.17
N SER A 439 -0.92 12.36 10.82
CA SER A 439 0.06 13.36 10.37
C SER A 439 1.50 12.93 10.67
N GLY A 440 1.93 11.79 10.12
CA GLY A 440 3.25 11.22 10.34
C GLY A 440 3.53 10.03 9.45
N VAL A 441 4.78 9.56 9.50
CA VAL A 441 5.22 8.32 8.86
C VAL A 441 5.59 7.29 9.92
N VAL A 442 5.21 6.04 9.70
CA VAL A 442 5.62 4.90 10.51
C VAL A 442 6.54 4.01 9.69
N VAL A 443 7.62 3.54 10.29
CA VAL A 443 8.66 2.72 9.64
C VAL A 443 8.95 1.46 10.45
N ASN A 444 9.23 0.36 9.76
CA ASN A 444 9.75 -0.87 10.38
C ASN A 444 11.27 -0.85 10.37
N ARG A 445 11.88 -0.51 11.51
CA ARG A 445 13.32 -0.29 11.67
C ARG A 445 14.05 -1.61 11.88
N GLY A 446 15.31 -1.64 11.50
CA GLY A 446 16.19 -2.78 11.73
C GLY A 446 17.43 -2.74 10.85
N GLY A 447 17.93 -3.94 10.54
CA GLY A 447 19.04 -4.11 9.63
C GLY A 447 19.14 -5.55 9.15
N TYR A 448 19.92 -5.76 8.10
CA TYR A 448 20.24 -7.10 7.63
C TYR A 448 21.22 -7.79 8.59
N ASN A 449 21.03 -9.10 8.79
CA ASN A 449 22.02 -9.93 9.47
C ASN A 449 23.35 -9.96 8.68
N GLU A 450 24.42 -10.47 9.31
CA GLU A 450 25.78 -10.44 8.74
C GLU A 450 25.89 -11.06 7.34
N ASP A 451 25.06 -12.07 7.03
CA ASP A 451 25.02 -12.74 5.74
C ASP A 451 24.03 -12.13 4.73
N PHE A 452 23.35 -11.04 5.08
CA PHE A 452 22.32 -10.37 4.27
C PHE A 452 21.16 -11.29 3.83
N THR A 453 20.88 -12.33 4.59
CA THR A 453 19.84 -13.33 4.30
C THR A 453 18.49 -12.98 4.93
N ALA A 454 18.48 -12.19 6.00
CA ALA A 454 17.26 -11.79 6.69
C ALA A 454 17.37 -10.36 7.23
N PHE A 455 16.28 -9.60 7.07
CA PHE A 455 16.08 -8.36 7.79
C PHE A 455 15.61 -8.66 9.21
N VAL A 456 16.35 -8.15 10.20
CA VAL A 456 16.05 -8.30 11.62
C VAL A 456 15.48 -6.98 12.11
N SER A 457 14.18 -6.99 12.44
CA SER A 457 13.47 -5.79 12.89
C SER A 457 13.75 -5.51 14.37
N THR A 458 13.97 -4.24 14.69
CA THR A 458 14.22 -3.77 16.07
C THR A 458 12.95 -3.20 16.69
N ASP A 459 12.23 -2.39 15.93
CA ASP A 459 11.02 -1.69 16.37
C ASP A 459 10.25 -1.12 15.17
N VAL A 460 8.94 -0.95 15.34
CA VAL A 460 8.14 -0.10 14.47
C VAL A 460 8.06 1.27 15.13
N SER A 461 8.52 2.31 14.45
CA SER A 461 8.63 3.67 14.99
C SER A 461 7.90 4.68 14.12
N ARG A 462 7.27 5.65 14.76
CA ARG A 462 6.58 6.77 14.11
C ARG A 462 7.37 8.06 14.26
N PHE A 463 7.38 8.85 13.19
CA PHE A 463 7.86 10.22 13.16
C PHE A 463 6.69 11.14 12.83
N ALA A 464 6.35 12.04 13.75
CA ALA A 464 5.32 13.04 13.50
C ALA A 464 5.82 14.00 12.40
N LEU A 465 4.94 14.35 11.47
CA LEU A 465 5.23 15.29 10.39
C LEU A 465 4.25 16.45 10.49
N SER A 466 4.76 17.67 10.50
CA SER A 466 3.94 18.88 10.56
C SER A 466 4.35 19.86 9.48
N THR A 467 3.40 20.69 9.05
CA THR A 467 3.60 21.74 8.05
C THR A 467 3.30 23.10 8.63
N ASN A 468 3.83 24.15 8.01
CA ASN A 468 3.35 25.51 8.27
C ASN A 468 1.94 25.69 7.66
N ALA A 469 1.29 26.82 7.95
CA ALA A 469 -0.06 27.11 7.47
C ALA A 469 -0.22 27.10 5.93
N HIS A 470 0.88 27.23 5.19
CA HIS A 470 0.88 27.25 3.73
C HIS A 470 1.29 25.91 3.09
N GLY A 471 1.71 24.92 3.88
CA GLY A 471 2.19 23.64 3.36
C GLY A 471 3.56 23.70 2.69
N ASP A 472 4.37 24.74 2.95
CA ASP A 472 5.65 24.99 2.26
C ASP A 472 6.87 24.37 2.94
N THR A 473 6.75 24.04 4.23
CA THR A 473 7.86 23.53 5.04
C THR A 473 7.43 22.31 5.83
N VAL A 474 8.35 21.36 6.05
CA VAL A 474 8.12 20.19 6.92
C VAL A 474 8.96 20.33 8.18
N THR A 475 8.34 20.08 9.33
CA THR A 475 9.03 19.82 10.60
C THR A 475 8.85 18.36 10.97
N VAL A 476 9.98 17.68 11.19
CA VAL A 476 10.04 16.27 11.60
C VAL A 476 10.12 16.21 13.13
N GLY A 477 9.15 15.55 13.75
CA GLY A 477 9.13 15.30 15.18
C GLY A 477 10.11 14.19 15.60
N ALA A 478 10.33 14.07 16.90
CA ALA A 478 11.15 13.02 17.46
C ALA A 478 10.58 11.62 17.17
N ARG A 479 11.48 10.63 17.06
CA ARG A 479 11.13 9.21 16.97
C ARG A 479 10.26 8.81 18.16
N THR A 480 9.12 8.18 17.87
CA THR A 480 8.22 7.59 18.86
C THR A 480 8.04 6.10 18.56
N PRO A 481 8.58 5.19 19.38
CA PRO A 481 8.33 3.76 19.22
C PRO A 481 6.84 3.42 19.31
N VAL A 482 6.34 2.60 18.38
CA VAL A 482 4.95 2.12 18.29
C VAL A 482 4.86 0.67 18.72
N LEU A 483 5.72 -0.19 18.16
CA LEU A 483 5.86 -1.59 18.51
C LEU A 483 7.32 -1.90 18.80
N VAL A 484 7.60 -2.65 19.86
CA VAL A 484 8.94 -3.16 20.18
C VAL A 484 8.93 -4.68 20.01
N TYR A 485 10.09 -5.23 19.62
CA TYR A 485 10.32 -6.67 19.45
C TYR A 485 11.08 -7.21 20.67
N PRO A 486 10.41 -7.88 21.64
CA PRO A 486 11.10 -8.52 22.75
C PRO A 486 11.89 -9.76 22.30
N ASN A 487 11.50 -10.32 21.17
CA ASN A 487 12.10 -11.46 20.47
C ASN A 487 11.67 -11.39 18.99
N GLN A 488 12.15 -12.33 18.18
CA GLN A 488 11.87 -12.38 16.75
C GLN A 488 10.76 -13.40 16.37
N CYS A 489 9.93 -13.82 17.33
CA CYS A 489 8.90 -14.84 17.12
C CYS A 489 7.68 -14.34 16.34
N THR A 490 7.36 -13.04 16.44
CA THR A 490 6.37 -12.37 15.59
C THR A 490 7.07 -11.38 14.68
N ARG A 491 6.79 -11.45 13.38
CA ARG A 491 7.34 -10.57 12.35
C ARG A 491 6.29 -9.60 11.85
N VAL A 492 6.68 -8.34 11.64
CA VAL A 492 5.93 -7.40 10.80
C VAL A 492 6.27 -7.69 9.35
N THR A 493 5.24 -7.79 8.52
CA THR A 493 5.33 -8.22 7.11
C THR A 493 4.89 -7.14 6.13
N MET A 494 4.10 -6.16 6.58
CA MET A 494 3.68 -5.00 5.79
C MET A 494 3.19 -3.89 6.71
N LEU A 495 3.25 -2.65 6.23
CA LEU A 495 2.67 -1.47 6.84
C LEU A 495 1.84 -0.78 5.75
N GLU A 496 0.52 -0.69 5.94
CA GLU A 496 -0.39 -0.16 4.93
C GLU A 496 -1.30 0.91 5.53
N PRO A 497 -1.63 1.97 4.78
CA PRO A 497 -2.48 3.04 5.30
C PRO A 497 -3.94 2.60 5.39
N LEU A 498 -4.65 3.09 6.42
CA LEU A 498 -6.09 2.93 6.58
C LEU A 498 -6.70 4.23 7.13
N GLY A 499 -6.89 5.21 6.24
CA GLY A 499 -7.16 6.58 6.65
C GLY A 499 -6.03 7.11 7.54
N SER A 500 -6.38 7.71 8.69
CA SER A 500 -5.42 8.20 9.69
C SER A 500 -4.73 7.10 10.50
N ASP A 501 -5.16 5.85 10.35
CA ASP A 501 -4.60 4.70 11.06
C ASP A 501 -3.66 3.90 10.16
N VAL A 502 -2.94 2.94 10.74
CA VAL A 502 -2.08 2.02 9.99
C VAL A 502 -2.53 0.57 10.21
N LEU A 503 -2.55 -0.20 9.12
CA LEU A 503 -2.63 -1.65 9.16
C LEU A 503 -1.22 -2.24 9.23
N VAL A 504 -0.95 -2.99 10.30
CA VAL A 504 0.28 -3.74 10.47
C VAL A 504 0.00 -5.20 10.16
N GLY A 505 0.61 -5.73 9.12
CA GLY A 505 0.56 -7.17 8.85
C GLY A 505 1.54 -7.90 9.76
N VAL A 506 1.06 -8.81 10.59
CA VAL A 506 1.89 -9.64 11.47
C VAL A 506 1.84 -11.10 11.04
N SER A 507 2.95 -11.80 11.23
CA SER A 507 3.07 -13.23 10.97
C SER A 507 3.81 -13.91 12.11
N ASP A 508 3.23 -15.00 12.61
CA ASP A 508 3.82 -15.84 13.64
C ASP A 508 3.24 -17.27 13.60
N LYS A 509 3.41 -18.05 14.67
CA LYS A 509 2.90 -19.43 14.77
C LYS A 509 1.38 -19.55 14.61
N ASN A 510 0.62 -18.47 14.81
CA ASN A 510 -0.83 -18.43 14.65
C ASN A 510 -1.24 -17.97 13.23
N GLY A 511 -0.29 -17.84 12.31
CA GLY A 511 -0.53 -17.43 10.93
C GLY A 511 -0.45 -15.91 10.71
N ARG A 512 -0.92 -15.48 9.54
CA ARG A 512 -0.89 -14.08 9.10
C ARG A 512 -2.18 -13.35 9.44
N ARG A 513 -2.07 -12.11 9.87
CA ARG A 513 -3.20 -11.23 10.17
C ARG A 513 -2.84 -9.77 10.00
N LEU A 514 -3.84 -8.94 9.72
CA LEU A 514 -3.73 -7.49 9.74
C LEU A 514 -4.23 -6.98 11.08
N VAL A 515 -3.52 -6.02 11.67
CA VAL A 515 -3.89 -5.35 12.92
C VAL A 515 -3.98 -3.86 12.68
N ARG A 516 -5.12 -3.24 12.98
CA ARG A 516 -5.28 -1.78 12.90
C ARG A 516 -4.69 -1.14 14.16
N LEU A 517 -3.69 -0.28 13.98
CA LEU A 517 -3.14 0.56 15.02
C LEU A 517 -3.61 2.00 14.86
N ARG A 518 -3.96 2.63 15.98
CA ARG A 518 -4.41 4.02 16.06
C ARG A 518 -3.54 4.80 17.03
N VAL A 519 -3.37 6.10 16.79
CA VAL A 519 -2.84 6.99 17.83
C VAL A 519 -3.93 7.10 18.91
N ALA A 520 -3.56 6.94 20.17
CA ALA A 520 -4.49 7.10 21.28
C ALA A 520 -5.02 8.54 21.31
N PRO A 521 -6.32 8.75 21.60
CA PRO A 521 -6.94 10.07 21.63
C PRO A 521 -6.37 10.99 22.72
#